data_AF-A0A210R127-F1
#
_entry.id   AF-A0A210R127-F1
#
_cell.length_a   1.000
_cell.length_b   1.000
_cell.length_c   1.000
_cell.angle_alpha   90.00
_cell.angle_beta   90.00
_cell.angle_gamma   90.00
#
_symmetry.space_group_name_H-M   'P 1'
#
loop_
_entity.id
_entity.type
_entity.pdbx_description
1 polymer ?
#
loop_
_entity_poly.entity_id
_entity_poly.type
_entity_poly.pdbx_seq_one_letter_code
_entity_poly.pdbx_strand_id
1 'polypeptide(L)'
;MKVLFLIPLSYAISISNGLFFGRRQRPDWNSLKVTWSLNPFGSYSFDAMPRTVDEAAEQEFTMVSDCGEIPEINGKRFVKGGDYSLVLLYGVNGYIAGIQIGVPHNSGVIFPPVNQINHPFVRVYNRHFLTAYFTNPATICSSGRTSAQYAANGTGDSLYIQNGTDPVADYLVIPKIETVLTSTKWTRGHCFYTMGVHYWYNVKVDMSCDDFFPVFLLYNGGKLNAFGWALGTDMASPRMEHPPKNLIQTFMNPVPQCLMDATRRLSTMHIYMTNPLRNYC
;
A
#
# COMPACT_ATOMS: atom_id res chain seq x y z
N MET A 1 -60.67 41.34 49.10
CA MET A 1 -60.46 39.88 49.08
C MET A 1 -59.93 39.47 47.71
N LYS A 2 -58.62 39.23 47.60
CA LYS A 2 -57.94 38.46 46.55
C LYS A 2 -56.47 38.34 46.99
N VAL A 3 -56.16 37.20 47.61
CA VAL A 3 -54.80 36.83 48.03
C VAL A 3 -54.08 36.31 46.79
N LEU A 4 -52.99 36.96 46.40
CA LEU A 4 -52.09 36.51 45.34
C LEU A 4 -51.09 35.52 45.95
N PHE A 5 -51.17 34.24 45.57
CA PHE A 5 -50.14 33.25 45.89
C PHE A 5 -49.01 33.38 44.86
N LEU A 6 -47.82 33.76 45.33
CA LEU A 6 -46.56 33.65 44.59
C LEU A 6 -46.03 32.21 44.72
N ILE A 7 -45.98 31.48 43.61
CA ILE A 7 -45.25 30.20 43.49
C ILE A 7 -43.86 30.53 42.94
N PRO A 8 -42.75 30.23 43.64
CA PRO A 8 -41.43 30.34 43.05
C PRO A 8 -41.18 29.10 42.18
N LEU A 9 -41.08 29.31 40.86
CA LEU A 9 -40.61 28.29 39.93
C LEU A 9 -39.08 28.23 40.02
N SER A 10 -38.56 27.27 40.79
CA SER A 10 -37.14 26.96 40.84
C SER A 10 -36.73 26.24 39.54
N TYR A 11 -36.13 26.97 38.61
CA TYR A 11 -35.42 26.38 37.48
C TYR A 11 -34.11 25.77 37.97
N ALA A 12 -34.10 24.46 38.18
CA ALA A 12 -32.88 23.68 38.29
C ALA A 12 -32.26 23.56 36.89
N ILE A 13 -31.19 24.32 36.63
CA ILE A 13 -30.33 24.12 35.47
C ILE A 13 -29.56 22.82 35.73
N SER A 14 -30.04 21.71 35.17
CA SER A 14 -29.28 20.48 35.11
C SER A 14 -28.17 20.67 34.07
N ILE A 15 -26.95 20.94 34.56
CA ILE A 15 -25.75 20.86 33.74
C ILE A 15 -25.48 19.37 33.55
N SER A 16 -26.13 18.76 32.58
CA SER A 16 -25.71 17.45 32.10
C SER A 16 -24.34 17.66 31.45
N ASN A 17 -23.28 17.35 32.21
CA ASN A 17 -21.96 17.05 31.66
C ASN A 17 -22.11 15.80 30.79
N GLY A 18 -22.64 16.00 29.58
CA GLY A 18 -22.56 15.05 28.49
C GLY A 18 -21.08 14.91 28.18
N LEU A 19 -20.47 13.86 28.71
CA LEU A 19 -19.23 13.29 28.21
C LEU A 19 -19.41 13.03 26.72
N PHE A 20 -19.09 14.03 25.90
CA PHE A 20 -18.78 13.84 24.49
C PHE A 20 -17.49 13.02 24.44
N PHE A 21 -17.62 11.71 24.69
CA PHE A 21 -16.73 10.74 24.08
C PHE A 21 -17.00 10.80 22.59
N GLY A 22 -16.45 11.81 21.93
CA GLY A 22 -16.25 11.78 20.50
C GLY A 22 -15.49 10.48 20.23
N ARG A 23 -16.17 9.49 19.64
CA ARG A 23 -15.53 8.31 19.09
C ARG A 23 -14.41 8.86 18.21
N ARG A 24 -13.15 8.77 18.65
CA ARG A 24 -12.00 9.05 17.79
C ARG A 24 -12.22 8.17 16.56
N GLN A 25 -12.53 8.81 15.44
CA GLN A 25 -12.79 8.12 14.19
C GLN A 25 -11.49 7.37 13.88
N ARG A 26 -11.55 6.03 13.81
CA ARG A 26 -10.35 5.26 13.49
C ARG A 26 -9.94 5.62 12.06
N PRO A 27 -8.64 5.75 11.77
CA PRO A 27 -8.19 6.00 10.40
C PRO A 27 -8.72 4.91 9.48
N ASP A 28 -9.09 5.31 8.26
CA ASP A 28 -9.51 4.38 7.21
C ASP A 28 -8.41 3.33 6.96
N TRP A 29 -7.14 3.76 6.93
CA TRP A 29 -5.97 2.90 6.80
C TRP A 29 -5.33 2.63 8.16
N ASN A 30 -5.89 1.68 8.91
CA ASN A 30 -5.43 1.34 10.26
C ASN A 30 -4.57 0.08 10.33
N SER A 31 -4.16 -0.49 9.20
CA SER A 31 -3.34 -1.70 9.13
C SER A 31 -2.22 -1.57 8.10
N LEU A 32 -1.22 -2.44 8.21
CA LEU A 32 -0.26 -2.70 7.15
C LEU A 32 0.05 -4.19 7.19
N LYS A 33 -0.45 -4.94 6.20
CA LYS A 33 -0.24 -6.38 6.12
C LYS A 33 0.19 -6.75 4.72
N VAL A 34 1.04 -7.76 4.61
CA VAL A 34 1.50 -8.25 3.32
C VAL A 34 1.16 -9.72 3.12
N THR A 35 1.21 -10.15 1.87
CA THR A 35 1.04 -11.54 1.44
C THR A 35 -0.37 -12.07 1.70
N TRP A 36 -1.07 -12.34 0.62
CA TRP A 36 -2.34 -13.04 0.64
C TRP A 36 -2.15 -14.55 0.70
N SER A 37 -3.02 -15.25 1.43
CA SER A 37 -3.03 -16.71 1.49
C SER A 37 -4.44 -17.22 1.73
N LEU A 38 -4.79 -18.35 1.09
CA LEU A 38 -6.01 -19.11 1.39
C LEU A 38 -5.96 -19.77 2.77
N ASN A 39 -4.75 -20.08 3.26
CA ASN A 39 -4.55 -20.60 4.61
C ASN A 39 -4.24 -19.43 5.55
N PRO A 40 -5.21 -18.96 6.36
CA PRO A 40 -5.02 -17.82 7.26
C PRO A 40 -4.03 -18.11 8.40
N PHE A 41 -3.65 -19.37 8.61
CA PHE A 41 -2.71 -19.80 9.65
C PHE A 41 -1.28 -20.00 9.14
N GLY A 42 -1.02 -19.73 7.86
CA GLY A 42 0.35 -19.73 7.33
C GLY A 42 1.19 -18.64 8.00
N SER A 43 2.48 -18.91 8.22
CA SER A 43 3.39 -17.96 8.89
C SER A 43 3.55 -16.62 8.16
N TYR A 44 3.27 -16.59 6.85
CA TYR A 44 3.30 -15.38 6.03
C TYR A 44 1.90 -14.88 5.65
N SER A 45 0.85 -15.52 6.14
CA SER A 45 -0.51 -15.15 5.76
C SER A 45 -0.93 -13.85 6.42
N PHE A 46 -1.13 -12.80 5.63
CA PHE A 46 -1.51 -11.47 6.10
C PHE A 46 -0.57 -10.98 7.21
N ASP A 47 0.73 -11.18 7.00
CA ASP A 47 1.80 -10.87 7.94
C ASP A 47 1.82 -9.37 8.24
N ALA A 48 1.78 -9.02 9.52
CA ALA A 48 1.63 -7.64 9.96
C ALA A 48 2.97 -6.93 9.96
N MET A 49 3.08 -5.84 9.21
CA MET A 49 4.33 -5.11 9.09
C MET A 49 4.41 -3.97 10.12
N PRO A 50 5.59 -3.70 10.68
CA PRO A 50 5.81 -2.65 11.65
C PRO A 50 5.58 -1.27 11.03
N ARG A 51 4.83 -0.41 11.72
CA ARG A 51 4.48 0.95 11.26
C ARG A 51 5.24 2.06 11.98
N THR A 52 6.06 1.70 12.95
CA THR A 52 7.07 2.57 13.54
C THR A 52 8.46 1.92 13.48
N VAL A 53 9.52 2.73 13.60
CA VAL A 53 10.90 2.22 13.70
C VAL A 53 11.08 1.36 14.96
N ASP A 54 10.42 1.69 16.07
CA ASP A 54 10.48 0.90 17.30
C ASP A 54 9.87 -0.50 17.09
N GLU A 55 8.67 -0.56 16.49
CA GLU A 55 8.04 -1.83 16.10
C GLU A 55 8.92 -2.60 15.10
N ALA A 56 9.65 -1.90 14.23
CA ALA A 56 10.55 -2.51 13.26
C ALA A 56 11.74 -3.19 13.94
N ALA A 57 12.35 -2.51 14.91
CA ALA A 57 13.42 -3.07 15.73
C ALA A 57 12.95 -4.30 16.53
N GLU A 58 11.76 -4.23 17.15
CA GLU A 58 11.15 -5.37 17.85
C GLU A 58 10.91 -6.57 16.93
N GLN A 59 10.63 -6.30 15.65
CA GLN A 59 10.43 -7.32 14.62
C GLN A 59 11.70 -7.66 13.82
N GLU A 60 12.88 -7.26 14.30
CA GLU A 60 14.20 -7.59 13.73
C GLU A 60 14.43 -7.02 12.31
N PHE A 61 13.75 -5.94 11.97
CA PHE A 61 14.10 -5.15 10.80
C PHE A 61 15.31 -4.27 11.13
N THR A 62 16.30 -4.27 10.25
CA THR A 62 17.50 -3.46 10.38
C THR A 62 17.49 -2.34 9.35
N MET A 63 17.94 -1.15 9.75
CA MET A 63 18.12 -0.03 8.83
C MET A 63 19.29 -0.33 7.89
N VAL A 64 19.07 -0.18 6.58
CA VAL A 64 20.08 -0.40 5.53
C VAL A 64 20.49 0.87 4.81
N SER A 65 19.73 1.96 4.98
CA SER A 65 20.14 3.32 4.59
C SER A 65 19.26 4.37 5.28
N ASP A 66 19.83 5.53 5.62
CA ASP A 66 19.10 6.68 6.13
C ASP A 66 18.57 7.59 4.99
N CYS A 67 17.79 8.60 5.37
CA CYS A 67 17.34 9.68 4.52
C CYS A 67 18.51 10.42 3.85
N GLY A 68 18.43 10.64 2.54
CA GLY A 68 19.43 11.38 1.77
C GLY A 68 20.65 10.55 1.35
N GLU A 69 20.81 9.32 1.83
CA GLU A 69 21.89 8.42 1.38
C GLU A 69 21.67 7.93 -0.06
N ILE A 70 20.41 7.77 -0.47
CA ILE A 70 20.01 7.37 -1.83
C ILE A 70 19.15 8.51 -2.40
N PRO A 71 19.67 9.35 -3.31
CA PRO A 71 18.95 10.51 -3.83
C PRO A 71 17.60 10.16 -4.47
N GLU A 72 17.49 8.98 -5.07
CA GLU A 72 16.31 8.55 -5.79
C GLU A 72 15.20 7.99 -4.89
N ILE A 73 15.45 7.80 -3.59
CA ILE A 73 14.48 7.20 -2.65
C ILE A 73 14.36 8.05 -1.39
N ASN A 74 13.14 8.47 -1.06
CA ASN A 74 12.87 9.19 0.18
C ASN A 74 12.46 8.24 1.30
N GLY A 75 13.31 8.11 2.32
CA GLY A 75 12.96 7.47 3.59
C GLY A 75 14.10 6.62 4.13
N LYS A 76 14.05 6.36 5.44
CA LYS A 76 14.90 5.39 6.11
C LYS A 76 14.47 3.99 5.69
N ARG A 77 15.38 3.21 5.10
CA ARG A 77 15.08 1.90 4.53
C ARG A 77 15.39 0.82 5.53
N PHE A 78 14.43 -0.06 5.77
CA PHE A 78 14.53 -1.15 6.73
C PHE A 78 14.22 -2.50 6.08
N VAL A 79 15.02 -3.51 6.39
CA VAL A 79 14.93 -4.86 5.82
C VAL A 79 15.03 -5.90 6.94
N LYS A 80 14.25 -6.97 6.84
CA LYS A 80 14.35 -8.11 7.76
C LYS A 80 15.19 -9.23 7.12
N GLY A 81 16.20 -9.73 7.85
CA GLY A 81 17.00 -10.88 7.42
C GLY A 81 17.70 -10.73 6.06
N GLY A 82 17.96 -9.50 5.61
CA GLY A 82 18.54 -9.23 4.29
C GLY A 82 17.59 -9.48 3.10
N ASP A 83 16.31 -9.73 3.33
CA ASP A 83 15.31 -9.95 2.27
C ASP A 83 14.79 -8.63 1.67
N TYR A 84 15.41 -8.19 0.57
CA TYR A 84 15.00 -6.99 -0.16
C TYR A 84 13.70 -7.14 -0.96
N SER A 85 13.04 -8.31 -0.96
CA SER A 85 11.70 -8.42 -1.56
C SER A 85 10.64 -7.60 -0.81
N LEU A 86 10.94 -7.21 0.44
CA LEU A 86 10.14 -6.29 1.23
C LEU A 86 11.05 -5.32 1.98
N VAL A 87 11.01 -4.04 1.58
CA VAL A 87 11.71 -2.96 2.26
C VAL A 87 10.69 -1.98 2.81
N LEU A 88 10.76 -1.67 4.10
CA LEU A 88 9.90 -0.67 4.72
C LEU A 88 10.61 0.67 4.72
N LEU A 89 9.87 1.73 4.40
CA LEU A 89 10.37 3.11 4.38
C LEU A 89 9.77 3.87 5.55
N TYR A 90 10.61 4.49 6.38
CA TYR A 90 10.16 5.34 7.49
C TYR A 90 10.55 6.79 7.23
N GLY A 91 9.70 7.72 7.67
CA GLY A 91 10.03 9.14 7.70
C GLY A 91 11.05 9.47 8.78
N VAL A 92 11.55 10.70 8.76
CA VAL A 92 12.56 11.19 9.71
C VAL A 92 12.14 11.01 11.18
N ASN A 93 10.83 11.15 11.47
CA ASN A 93 10.24 10.97 12.80
C ASN A 93 9.87 9.51 13.14
N GLY A 94 10.27 8.53 12.32
CA GLY A 94 10.13 7.11 12.64
C GLY A 94 8.76 6.48 12.35
N TYR A 95 7.84 7.18 11.71
CA TYR A 95 6.56 6.59 11.24
C TYR A 95 6.69 6.06 9.81
N ILE A 96 5.99 4.96 9.51
CA ILE A 96 5.96 4.36 8.17
C ILE A 96 5.59 5.41 7.13
N ALA A 97 6.30 5.42 6.02
CA ALA A 97 6.15 6.37 4.94
C ALA A 97 5.99 5.69 3.59
N GLY A 98 6.36 4.42 3.46
CA GLY A 98 6.23 3.66 2.22
C GLY A 98 6.73 2.23 2.33
N ILE A 99 6.71 1.54 1.20
CA ILE A 99 7.17 0.16 1.04
C ILE A 99 7.77 -0.03 -0.35
N GLN A 100 8.77 -0.91 -0.46
CA GLN A 100 9.39 -1.28 -1.72
C GLN A 100 9.46 -2.78 -1.91
N ILE A 101 9.56 -3.18 -3.18
CA ILE A 101 10.04 -4.51 -3.57
C ILE A 101 11.30 -4.35 -4.41
N GLY A 102 12.37 -5.04 -4.00
CA GLY A 102 13.65 -5.07 -4.70
C GLY A 102 13.79 -6.31 -5.55
N VAL A 103 13.98 -6.11 -6.86
CA VAL A 103 14.29 -7.17 -7.81
C VAL A 103 15.81 -7.22 -8.01
N PRO A 104 16.47 -8.36 -7.76
CA PRO A 104 17.89 -8.52 -8.04
C PRO A 104 18.21 -8.19 -9.49
N HIS A 105 19.25 -7.39 -9.72
CA HIS A 105 19.84 -7.28 -11.05
C HIS A 105 20.67 -8.55 -11.29
N ASN A 106 20.12 -9.52 -12.01
CA ASN A 106 20.87 -10.69 -12.45
C ASN A 106 21.23 -10.55 -13.94
N SER A 107 22.31 -11.19 -14.36
CA SER A 107 22.76 -11.19 -15.75
C SER A 107 22.01 -12.21 -16.64
N GLY A 108 21.09 -13.00 -16.07
CA GLY A 108 20.41 -14.11 -16.74
C GLY A 108 18.89 -14.01 -16.88
N VAL A 109 18.23 -13.11 -16.14
CA VAL A 109 16.80 -12.79 -16.31
C VAL A 109 16.70 -11.32 -16.70
N ILE A 110 16.14 -11.06 -17.87
CA ILE A 110 15.93 -9.70 -18.35
C ILE A 110 14.69 -9.13 -17.65
N PHE A 111 14.83 -8.76 -16.38
CA PHE A 111 13.82 -8.07 -15.59
C PHE A 111 14.46 -7.00 -14.69
N PRO A 112 13.86 -5.80 -14.56
CA PRO A 112 12.66 -5.35 -15.26
C PRO A 112 12.90 -5.12 -16.77
N PRO A 113 11.83 -5.07 -17.57
CA PRO A 113 11.93 -4.66 -18.97
C PRO A 113 12.64 -3.30 -19.12
N VAL A 114 13.43 -3.12 -20.18
CA VAL A 114 14.29 -1.93 -20.37
C VAL A 114 13.49 -0.63 -20.36
N ASN A 115 12.31 -0.64 -20.98
CA ASN A 115 11.37 0.50 -21.01
C ASN A 115 10.76 0.84 -19.63
N GLN A 116 10.91 -0.04 -18.63
CA GLN A 116 10.45 0.20 -17.27
C GLN A 116 11.57 0.60 -16.30
N ILE A 117 12.83 0.58 -16.74
CA ILE A 117 13.96 1.07 -15.95
C ILE A 117 13.83 2.59 -15.83
N ASN A 118 14.05 3.07 -14.61
CA ASN A 118 13.80 4.43 -14.15
C ASN A 118 12.32 4.86 -14.24
N HIS A 119 11.39 3.97 -14.61
CA HIS A 119 9.95 4.28 -14.69
C HIS A 119 9.08 3.00 -14.84
N PRO A 120 8.54 2.37 -13.77
CA PRO A 120 8.64 2.77 -12.36
C PRO A 120 9.82 2.14 -11.60
N PHE A 121 10.64 1.30 -12.23
CA PHE A 121 11.73 0.61 -11.53
C PHE A 121 12.97 1.49 -11.39
N VAL A 122 13.27 1.93 -10.18
CA VAL A 122 14.46 2.74 -9.90
C VAL A 122 15.64 1.84 -9.55
N ARG A 123 16.77 2.02 -10.24
CA ARG A 123 17.98 1.26 -9.95
C ARG A 123 18.69 1.83 -8.72
N VAL A 124 18.92 0.98 -7.71
CA VAL A 124 19.70 1.30 -6.52
C VAL A 124 20.70 0.17 -6.29
N TYR A 125 21.99 0.50 -6.38
CA TYR A 125 23.09 -0.48 -6.36
C TYR A 125 22.88 -1.62 -7.39
N ASN A 126 22.78 -2.86 -6.92
CA ASN A 126 22.60 -4.07 -7.73
C ASN A 126 21.14 -4.55 -7.80
N ARG A 127 20.16 -3.67 -7.58
CA ARG A 127 18.73 -4.00 -7.58
C ARG A 127 17.91 -2.92 -8.25
N HIS A 128 16.75 -3.32 -8.76
CA HIS A 128 15.70 -2.42 -9.22
C HIS A 128 14.57 -2.43 -8.21
N PHE A 129 14.11 -1.25 -7.78
CA PHE A 129 13.05 -1.12 -6.79
C PHE A 129 11.78 -0.53 -7.40
N LEU A 130 10.64 -1.11 -7.05
CA LEU A 130 9.37 -0.39 -7.09
C LEU A 130 9.12 0.21 -5.73
N THR A 131 8.61 1.44 -5.71
CA THR A 131 8.34 2.16 -4.46
C THR A 131 6.92 2.68 -4.44
N ALA A 132 6.22 2.40 -3.33
CA ALA A 132 4.98 3.07 -2.97
C ALA A 132 5.20 3.89 -1.71
N TYR A 133 4.70 5.13 -1.70
CA TYR A 133 4.65 5.99 -0.52
C TYR A 133 3.23 6.14 -0.02
N PHE A 134 3.08 6.17 1.31
CA PHE A 134 1.81 6.32 2.03
C PHE A 134 1.57 7.76 2.51
N THR A 135 2.53 8.64 2.26
CA THR A 135 2.52 10.06 2.60
C THR A 135 3.27 10.81 1.51
N ASN A 136 3.08 12.12 1.42
CA ASN A 136 3.74 12.94 0.41
C ASN A 136 5.29 12.77 0.48
N PRO A 137 5.95 12.29 -0.59
CA PRO A 137 7.38 12.04 -0.61
C PRO A 137 8.24 13.24 -0.23
N ALA A 138 7.82 14.47 -0.57
CA ALA A 138 8.54 15.72 -0.26
C ALA A 138 8.79 15.92 1.24
N THR A 139 7.92 15.34 2.07
CA THR A 139 7.92 15.55 3.53
C THR A 139 8.62 14.43 4.30
N ILE A 140 8.88 13.28 3.68
CA ILE A 140 9.33 12.06 4.37
C ILE A 140 10.64 12.28 5.13
N CYS A 141 11.62 12.87 4.45
CA CYS A 141 12.96 13.08 5.00
C CYS A 141 13.22 14.50 5.54
N SER A 142 12.23 15.40 5.45
CA SER A 142 12.33 16.78 5.92
C SER A 142 11.59 16.96 7.24
N SER A 143 10.27 17.14 7.20
CA SER A 143 9.45 17.34 8.41
C SER A 143 8.95 16.04 9.03
N GLY A 144 8.76 15.01 8.21
CA GLY A 144 8.09 13.75 8.58
C GLY A 144 6.63 13.95 8.98
N ARG A 145 5.97 12.84 9.32
CA ARG A 145 4.65 12.88 9.98
C ARG A 145 4.83 13.10 11.48
N THR A 146 3.92 13.86 12.09
CA THR A 146 3.80 13.98 13.55
C THR A 146 2.99 12.81 14.14
N SER A 147 3.10 12.61 15.45
CA SER A 147 2.25 11.64 16.16
C SER A 147 0.75 11.89 15.96
N ALA A 148 0.33 13.16 15.91
CA ALA A 148 -1.06 13.52 15.64
C ALA A 148 -1.51 13.13 14.23
N GLN A 149 -0.68 13.39 13.21
CA GLN A 149 -0.97 12.96 11.83
C GLN A 149 -0.98 11.44 11.69
N TYR A 150 -0.06 10.74 12.37
CA TYR A 150 -0.06 9.27 12.42
C TYR A 150 -1.34 8.73 13.09
N ALA A 151 -1.76 9.31 14.21
CA ALA A 151 -3.00 8.91 14.89
C ALA A 151 -4.26 9.15 14.03
N ALA A 152 -4.29 10.24 13.25
CA ALA A 152 -5.42 10.61 12.41
C ALA A 152 -5.50 9.79 11.11
N ASN A 153 -4.35 9.48 10.49
CA ASN A 153 -4.29 8.88 9.15
C ASN A 153 -3.84 7.41 9.16
N GLY A 154 -3.35 6.92 10.31
CA GLY A 154 -2.84 5.56 10.45
C GLY A 154 -1.64 5.31 9.55
N THR A 155 -1.72 4.32 8.67
CA THR A 155 -0.62 3.93 7.79
C THR A 155 -0.28 5.03 6.77
N GLY A 156 -1.26 5.82 6.33
CA GLY A 156 -1.03 6.88 5.35
C GLY A 156 -2.26 7.72 5.04
N ASP A 157 -2.04 8.88 4.42
CA ASP A 157 -3.11 9.77 3.96
C ASP A 157 -3.45 9.59 2.49
N SER A 158 -2.49 9.15 1.67
CA SER A 158 -2.60 8.93 0.23
C SER A 158 -1.63 7.84 -0.22
N LEU A 159 -1.82 7.30 -1.43
CA LEU A 159 -0.91 6.33 -2.04
C LEU A 159 -0.26 6.95 -3.27
N TYR A 160 1.07 6.98 -3.28
CA TYR A 160 1.89 7.48 -4.37
C TYR A 160 2.72 6.32 -4.90
N ILE A 161 2.65 6.03 -6.20
CA ILE A 161 3.54 5.06 -6.85
C ILE A 161 4.67 5.85 -7.51
N GLN A 162 5.89 5.64 -7.05
CA GLN A 162 7.06 6.27 -7.68
C GLN A 162 7.16 5.78 -9.12
N ASN A 163 7.38 6.73 -10.03
CA ASN A 163 7.27 6.52 -11.45
C ASN A 163 8.35 7.33 -12.20
N GLY A 164 9.55 7.37 -11.61
CA GLY A 164 10.70 8.15 -12.04
C GLY A 164 11.81 8.10 -10.99
N THR A 165 12.94 8.73 -11.30
CA THR A 165 14.09 8.79 -10.38
C THR A 165 13.97 9.90 -9.35
N ASP A 166 13.14 10.92 -9.59
CA ASP A 166 12.85 11.94 -8.58
C ASP A 166 11.62 11.53 -7.75
N PRO A 167 11.76 11.11 -6.49
CA PRO A 167 10.63 10.67 -5.68
C PRO A 167 9.65 11.80 -5.34
N VAL A 168 10.05 13.07 -5.49
CA VAL A 168 9.25 14.26 -5.16
C VAL A 168 8.50 14.82 -6.37
N ALA A 169 8.97 14.57 -7.58
CA ALA A 169 8.33 15.01 -8.82
C ALA A 169 7.65 13.88 -9.58
N ASP A 170 8.23 12.68 -9.57
CA ASP A 170 7.84 11.60 -10.47
C ASP A 170 7.03 10.52 -9.74
N TYR A 171 5.73 10.76 -9.56
CA TYR A 171 4.83 9.77 -8.99
C TYR A 171 3.43 9.81 -9.61
N LEU A 172 2.75 8.68 -9.51
CA LEU A 172 1.32 8.56 -9.75
C LEU A 172 0.58 8.67 -8.41
N VAL A 173 -0.33 9.62 -8.28
CA VAL A 173 -1.25 9.69 -7.14
C VAL A 173 -2.41 8.74 -7.40
N ILE A 174 -2.61 7.78 -6.50
CA ILE A 174 -3.69 6.81 -6.62
C ILE A 174 -4.95 7.38 -5.95
N PRO A 175 -6.09 7.45 -6.67
CA PRO A 175 -7.35 7.88 -6.06
C PRO A 175 -7.74 6.98 -4.88
N LYS A 176 -8.28 7.57 -3.81
CA LYS A 176 -8.80 6.78 -2.69
C LYS A 176 -10.24 6.30 -2.90
N ILE A 177 -10.93 6.90 -3.87
CA ILE A 177 -12.34 6.64 -4.18
C ILE A 177 -12.43 6.01 -5.56
N GLU A 178 -13.07 4.85 -5.64
CA GLU A 178 -13.13 4.00 -6.84
C GLU A 178 -13.74 4.71 -8.04
N THR A 179 -14.77 5.52 -7.84
CA THR A 179 -15.49 6.20 -8.91
C THR A 179 -14.62 7.16 -9.72
N VAL A 180 -13.53 7.66 -9.11
CA VAL A 180 -12.55 8.54 -9.77
C VAL A 180 -11.72 7.78 -10.81
N LEU A 181 -11.61 6.45 -10.71
CA LEU A 181 -10.83 5.65 -11.67
C LEU A 181 -11.43 5.65 -13.08
N THR A 182 -12.73 5.95 -13.21
CA THR A 182 -13.44 5.98 -14.51
C THR A 182 -12.83 6.97 -15.51
N SER A 183 -12.13 8.00 -15.03
CA SER A 183 -11.42 8.99 -15.86
C SER A 183 -9.91 8.75 -15.93
N THR A 184 -9.44 7.55 -15.60
CA THR A 184 -8.01 7.18 -15.54
C THR A 184 -7.71 5.99 -16.45
N LYS A 185 -6.44 5.57 -16.53
CA LYS A 185 -6.06 4.36 -17.27
C LYS A 185 -6.24 3.06 -16.46
N TRP A 186 -6.69 3.13 -15.21
CA TRP A 186 -6.93 1.95 -14.40
C TRP A 186 -8.16 1.20 -14.89
N THR A 187 -7.93 0.00 -15.41
CA THR A 187 -8.96 -0.88 -15.97
C THR A 187 -9.47 -1.81 -14.88
N ARG A 188 -10.80 -1.90 -14.76
CA ARG A 188 -11.46 -2.73 -13.76
C ARG A 188 -11.31 -4.21 -14.09
N GLY A 189 -10.70 -4.97 -13.19
CA GLY A 189 -10.67 -6.42 -13.19
C GLY A 189 -11.88 -7.02 -12.47
N HIS A 190 -11.63 -8.08 -11.70
CA HIS A 190 -12.66 -8.78 -10.97
C HIS A 190 -12.50 -8.63 -9.45
N CYS A 191 -13.61 -8.89 -8.77
CA CYS A 191 -13.66 -9.00 -7.32
C CYS A 191 -13.09 -10.36 -6.90
N PHE A 192 -12.18 -10.36 -5.92
CA PHE A 192 -11.73 -11.57 -5.25
C PHE A 192 -11.93 -11.43 -3.74
N TYR A 193 -12.59 -12.41 -3.13
CA TYR A 193 -12.91 -12.41 -1.70
C TYR A 193 -11.63 -12.29 -0.85
N THR A 194 -11.65 -11.49 0.23
CA THR A 194 -10.49 -11.08 1.05
C THR A 194 -9.46 -10.13 0.40
N MET A 195 -9.56 -9.88 -0.91
CA MET A 195 -8.69 -8.92 -1.61
C MET A 195 -9.44 -7.60 -1.89
N GLY A 196 -10.54 -7.69 -2.62
CA GLY A 196 -11.29 -6.55 -3.17
C GLY A 196 -11.44 -6.62 -4.70
N VAL A 197 -11.94 -5.54 -5.28
CA VAL A 197 -12.01 -5.33 -6.74
C VAL A 197 -10.63 -4.93 -7.25
N HIS A 198 -10.05 -5.74 -8.11
CA HIS A 198 -8.75 -5.47 -8.73
C HIS A 198 -8.86 -4.42 -9.83
N TYR A 199 -7.86 -3.56 -9.91
CA TYR A 199 -7.66 -2.64 -11.03
C TYR A 199 -6.24 -2.74 -11.57
N TRP A 200 -6.12 -2.76 -12.89
CA TRP A 200 -4.87 -2.98 -13.62
C TRP A 200 -4.60 -1.80 -14.56
N TYR A 201 -3.38 -1.28 -14.58
CA TYR A 201 -3.10 -0.06 -15.33
C TYR A 201 -2.95 -0.32 -16.84
N ASN A 202 -3.83 0.31 -17.63
CA ASN A 202 -3.80 0.33 -19.10
C ASN A 202 -3.67 -1.06 -19.76
N VAL A 203 -4.27 -2.08 -19.16
CA VAL A 203 -4.12 -3.47 -19.60
C VAL A 203 -4.91 -3.74 -20.88
N LYS A 204 -4.31 -4.50 -21.80
CA LYS A 204 -4.92 -4.92 -23.09
C LYS A 204 -4.61 -6.39 -23.36
N VAL A 205 -5.45 -7.05 -24.15
CA VAL A 205 -5.25 -8.47 -24.51
C VAL A 205 -3.94 -8.66 -25.29
N ASP A 206 -3.64 -7.75 -26.21
CA ASP A 206 -2.55 -7.80 -27.19
C ASP A 206 -1.31 -6.97 -26.81
N MET A 207 -1.18 -6.59 -25.53
CA MET A 207 -0.03 -5.80 -25.07
C MET A 207 1.26 -6.63 -24.95
N SER A 208 2.41 -5.95 -25.08
CA SER A 208 3.69 -6.51 -24.65
C SER A 208 3.72 -6.62 -23.12
N CYS A 209 4.34 -7.68 -22.60
CA CYS A 209 4.62 -7.79 -21.17
C CYS A 209 5.67 -6.78 -20.71
N ASP A 210 6.45 -6.24 -21.64
CA ASP A 210 7.38 -5.15 -21.34
C ASP A 210 6.61 -3.87 -20.98
N ASP A 211 5.36 -3.74 -21.42
CA ASP A 211 4.47 -2.62 -21.08
C ASP A 211 3.54 -2.93 -19.90
N PHE A 212 3.63 -4.14 -19.32
CA PHE A 212 2.78 -4.54 -18.20
C PHE A 212 3.20 -3.81 -16.92
N PHE A 213 2.38 -2.84 -16.51
CA PHE A 213 2.67 -2.03 -15.33
C PHE A 213 2.62 -2.89 -14.06
N PRO A 214 3.67 -2.86 -13.22
CA PRO A 214 3.88 -3.88 -12.18
C PRO A 214 3.12 -3.60 -10.87
N VAL A 215 2.01 -2.88 -10.94
CA VAL A 215 1.19 -2.49 -9.80
C VAL A 215 -0.29 -2.73 -10.10
N PHE A 216 -1.01 -3.31 -9.15
CA PHE A 216 -2.46 -3.38 -9.14
C PHE A 216 -3.05 -2.69 -7.92
N LEU A 217 -4.28 -2.21 -8.05
CA LEU A 217 -5.03 -1.58 -6.95
C LEU A 217 -6.18 -2.46 -6.51
N LEU A 218 -6.60 -2.28 -5.26
CA LEU A 218 -7.73 -2.99 -4.68
C LEU A 218 -8.69 -2.04 -3.99
N TYR A 219 -9.97 -2.16 -4.34
CA TYR A 219 -11.05 -1.39 -3.72
C TYR A 219 -12.07 -2.30 -3.05
N ASN A 220 -12.61 -1.82 -1.94
CA ASN A 220 -13.66 -2.50 -1.18
C ASN A 220 -14.70 -1.46 -0.75
N GLY A 221 -15.97 -1.68 -1.08
CA GLY A 221 -17.03 -0.70 -0.82
C GLY A 221 -16.73 0.70 -1.40
N GLY A 222 -16.13 0.78 -2.59
CA GLY A 222 -15.80 2.05 -3.25
C GLY A 222 -14.55 2.77 -2.74
N LYS A 223 -13.80 2.19 -1.78
CA LYS A 223 -12.61 2.81 -1.19
C LYS A 223 -11.35 1.96 -1.39
N LEU A 224 -10.23 2.61 -1.65
CA LEU A 224 -8.91 1.98 -1.77
C LEU A 224 -8.55 1.31 -0.43
N ASN A 225 -8.48 -0.02 -0.41
CA ASN A 225 -8.20 -0.81 0.80
C ASN A 225 -6.82 -1.47 0.77
N ALA A 226 -6.29 -1.72 -0.42
CA ALA A 226 -5.02 -2.36 -0.65
C ALA A 226 -4.47 -2.03 -2.05
N PHE A 227 -3.24 -2.43 -2.29
CA PHE A 227 -2.62 -2.46 -3.61
C PHE A 227 -1.64 -3.65 -3.63
N GLY A 228 -0.94 -3.85 -4.73
CA GLY A 228 0.11 -4.86 -4.72
C GLY A 228 1.05 -4.78 -5.91
N TRP A 229 2.11 -5.57 -5.79
CA TRP A 229 3.11 -5.75 -6.84
C TRP A 229 2.71 -6.90 -7.74
N ALA A 230 2.91 -6.75 -9.04
CA ALA A 230 2.69 -7.80 -10.03
C ALA A 230 3.90 -7.87 -10.97
N LEU A 231 4.85 -8.73 -10.63
CA LEU A 231 6.10 -8.88 -11.35
C LEU A 231 5.98 -10.02 -12.37
N GLY A 232 6.24 -9.72 -13.64
CA GLY A 232 6.29 -10.70 -14.73
C GLY A 232 7.53 -11.62 -14.71
N THR A 233 8.07 -11.88 -13.51
CA THR A 233 9.22 -12.75 -13.26
C THR A 233 8.96 -13.58 -12.01
N ASP A 234 9.60 -14.74 -11.92
CA ASP A 234 9.61 -15.53 -10.69
C ASP A 234 10.47 -14.86 -9.61
N MET A 235 9.95 -14.81 -8.40
CA MET A 235 10.60 -14.20 -7.24
C MET A 235 10.62 -15.19 -6.09
N ALA A 236 11.80 -15.57 -5.61
CA ALA A 236 11.97 -16.69 -4.69
C ALA A 236 11.57 -16.42 -3.23
N SER A 237 11.25 -15.18 -2.85
CA SER A 237 10.91 -14.88 -1.45
C SER A 237 9.61 -15.59 -1.04
N PRO A 238 9.53 -16.18 0.16
CA PRO A 238 8.31 -16.83 0.66
C PRO A 238 7.12 -15.86 0.84
N ARG A 239 7.36 -14.55 0.76
CA ARG A 239 6.32 -13.51 0.79
C ARG A 239 5.62 -13.34 -0.55
N MET A 240 6.20 -13.86 -1.62
CA MET A 240 5.65 -13.78 -2.96
C MET A 240 4.58 -14.84 -3.15
N GLU A 241 3.48 -14.40 -3.71
CA GLU A 241 2.39 -15.24 -4.16
C GLU A 241 2.60 -15.55 -5.62
N HIS A 242 2.24 -16.78 -6.03
CA HIS A 242 2.41 -17.20 -7.40
C HIS A 242 1.09 -17.80 -7.91
N PRO A 243 0.15 -16.94 -8.37
CA PRO A 243 -1.13 -17.43 -8.84
C PRO A 243 -0.94 -18.39 -10.02
N PRO A 244 -1.55 -19.59 -9.96
CA PRO A 244 -1.68 -20.45 -11.12
C PRO A 244 -2.34 -19.71 -12.28
N LYS A 245 -1.90 -19.98 -13.51
CA LYS A 245 -2.38 -19.25 -14.71
C LYS A 245 -3.88 -19.30 -14.90
N ASN A 246 -4.50 -20.44 -14.60
CA ASN A 246 -5.94 -20.61 -14.67
C ASN A 246 -6.73 -19.74 -13.67
N LEU A 247 -6.05 -19.18 -12.64
CA LEU A 247 -6.67 -18.24 -11.70
C LEU A 247 -6.50 -16.77 -12.10
N ILE A 248 -5.65 -16.43 -13.08
CA ILE A 248 -5.42 -15.02 -13.46
C ILE A 248 -6.73 -14.34 -13.92
N GLN A 249 -7.54 -15.05 -14.71
CA GLN A 249 -8.84 -14.57 -15.18
C GLN A 249 -9.86 -14.31 -14.04
N THR A 250 -9.62 -14.83 -12.84
CA THR A 250 -10.54 -14.61 -11.69
C THR A 250 -10.38 -13.24 -11.04
N PHE A 251 -9.27 -12.54 -11.32
CA PHE A 251 -8.98 -11.21 -10.78
C PHE A 251 -8.61 -10.17 -11.85
N MET A 252 -8.26 -10.57 -13.07
CA MET A 252 -7.83 -9.67 -14.14
C MET A 252 -8.78 -9.71 -15.34
N ASN A 253 -9.09 -8.52 -15.89
CA ASN A 253 -9.89 -8.36 -17.09
C ASN A 253 -9.54 -7.03 -17.82
N PRO A 254 -9.22 -7.05 -19.12
CA PRO A 254 -8.82 -8.24 -19.89
C PRO A 254 -7.54 -8.87 -19.35
N VAL A 255 -7.31 -10.15 -19.65
CA VAL A 255 -6.03 -10.83 -19.37
C VAL A 255 -5.10 -10.66 -20.57
N PRO A 256 -3.91 -10.04 -20.42
CA PRO A 256 -2.88 -10.02 -21.46
C PRO A 256 -2.45 -11.42 -21.84
N GLN A 257 -2.38 -11.71 -23.15
CA GLN A 257 -1.87 -12.99 -23.65
C GLN A 257 -0.45 -13.27 -23.18
N CYS A 258 0.35 -12.21 -23.03
CA CYS A 258 1.75 -12.31 -22.64
C CYS A 258 1.95 -12.91 -21.22
N LEU A 259 0.95 -12.80 -20.32
CA LEU A 259 0.99 -13.41 -18.98
C LEU A 259 0.64 -14.91 -18.99
N MET A 260 0.04 -15.39 -20.08
CA MET A 260 -0.33 -16.80 -20.23
C MET A 260 0.83 -17.64 -20.81
N ASP A 261 1.86 -17.00 -21.37
CA ASP A 261 3.06 -17.63 -21.93
C ASP A 261 3.70 -18.63 -20.95
N ALA A 262 3.90 -19.88 -21.39
CA ALA A 262 4.51 -20.99 -20.64
C ALA A 262 5.81 -20.61 -19.90
N THR A 263 6.61 -19.72 -20.48
CA THR A 263 7.93 -19.31 -19.97
C THR A 263 7.87 -18.25 -18.88
N ARG A 264 6.71 -17.63 -18.67
CA ARG A 264 6.51 -16.58 -17.68
C ARG A 264 5.76 -17.06 -16.46
N ARG A 265 6.17 -16.51 -15.32
CA ARG A 265 5.53 -16.70 -14.03
C ARG A 265 5.24 -15.32 -13.43
N LEU A 266 4.00 -15.13 -13.01
CA LEU A 266 3.57 -13.94 -12.31
C LEU A 266 3.87 -14.13 -10.82
N SER A 267 4.64 -13.22 -10.24
CA SER A 267 4.84 -13.12 -8.80
C SER A 267 4.12 -11.89 -8.27
N THR A 268 3.21 -12.08 -7.33
CA THR A 268 2.44 -10.99 -6.71
C THR A 268 2.76 -10.83 -5.25
N MET A 269 2.55 -9.63 -4.72
CA MET A 269 2.50 -9.41 -3.28
C MET A 269 1.38 -8.41 -2.98
N HIS A 270 0.36 -8.86 -2.27
CA HIS A 270 -0.69 -7.97 -1.78
C HIS A 270 -0.19 -7.17 -0.57
N ILE A 271 -0.59 -5.89 -0.50
CA ILE A 271 -0.27 -4.95 0.57
C ILE A 271 -1.56 -4.28 1.03
N TYR A 272 -2.04 -4.70 2.19
CA TYR A 272 -3.29 -4.29 2.79
C TYR A 272 -3.11 -3.13 3.75
N MET A 273 -3.86 -2.05 3.52
CA MET A 273 -3.91 -0.88 4.38
C MET A 273 -5.05 -0.95 5.40
N THR A 274 -5.95 -1.91 5.22
CA THR A 274 -7.10 -2.21 6.09
C THR A 274 -7.08 -3.68 6.55
N ASN A 275 -8.08 -4.13 7.31
CA ASN A 275 -8.19 -5.53 7.69
C ASN A 275 -8.66 -6.39 6.50
N PRO A 276 -7.83 -7.32 5.98
CA PRO A 276 -8.15 -8.13 4.80
C PRO A 276 -9.38 -9.03 4.96
N LEU A 277 -9.66 -9.49 6.18
CA LEU A 277 -10.80 -10.36 6.47
C LEU A 277 -12.16 -9.68 6.31
N ARG A 278 -12.18 -8.37 6.04
CA ARG A 278 -13.38 -7.57 5.82
C ARG A 278 -13.49 -7.05 4.39
N ASN A 279 -12.69 -7.58 3.47
CA ASN A 279 -12.76 -7.23 2.06
C ASN A 279 -13.67 -8.24 1.34
N TYR A 280 -14.82 -7.77 0.87
CA TYR A 280 -15.85 -8.57 0.20
C TYR A 280 -16.29 -7.99 -1.14
N CYS A 281 -15.74 -6.83 -1.53
CA CYS A 281 -16.21 -5.98 -2.63
C CYS A 281 -17.56 -5.33 -2.28
#